data_AF-A0A433PQM1-F1
#
_entry.id   AF-A0A433PQM1-F1
#
_cell.length_a   1.000
_cell.length_b   1.000
_cell.length_c   1.000
_cell.angle_alpha   90.00
_cell.angle_beta   90.00
_cell.angle_gamma   90.00
#
_symmetry.space_group_name_H-M   'P 1'
#
loop_
_entity.id
_entity.type
_entity.pdbx_description
1 polymer ?
#
loop_
_entity_poly.entity_id
_entity_poly.type
_entity_poly.pdbx_seq_one_letter_code
_entity_poly.pdbx_strand_id
1 'polypeptide(L)'
;MEILLLKVASKFFEAKFSEQWNSESPFLVEDEESSQDAESISIAKDAGECKYYVKLDDKYEIELLLGFIDPANYFRFDWSNIDMMLRIGDFYEIEKITDAGFEFLESNYQDFPLKALYHAENNGLNDVYRKSSTYVIDNFYKYRECQEFEMLSERTKRKLFETRLNLIEYFFRDFNWGSCRACSNFKVGRISGSIIEGYQKLSASSTCDGSCSIGTNRSIGQSLQGILGSDAPTIDSLKKHKAFRIELD
;
A
#
# COMPACT_ATOMS: atom_id res chain seq x y z
N MET A 1 4.29 31.24 10.04
CA MET A 1 3.64 30.80 8.79
C MET A 1 2.49 31.75 8.49
N GLU A 2 2.41 32.30 7.28
CA GLU A 2 1.36 33.26 6.92
C GLU A 2 0.00 32.55 6.77
N ILE A 3 -1.06 33.09 7.39
CA ILE A 3 -2.45 32.58 7.31
C ILE A 3 -2.90 32.38 5.86
N LEU A 4 -2.40 33.20 4.94
CA LEU A 4 -2.67 33.10 3.51
C LEU A 4 -2.23 31.75 2.93
N LEU A 5 -1.09 31.21 3.35
CA LEU A 5 -0.61 29.89 2.89
C LEU A 5 -1.57 28.78 3.31
N LEU A 6 -2.02 28.79 4.57
CA LEU A 6 -2.98 27.82 5.08
C LEU A 6 -4.32 27.90 4.33
N LYS A 7 -4.85 29.12 4.09
CA LYS A 7 -6.08 29.33 3.32
C LYS A 7 -5.96 28.81 1.88
N VAL A 8 -4.84 29.08 1.21
CA VAL A 8 -4.61 28.66 -0.17
C VAL A 8 -4.43 27.14 -0.28
N ALA A 9 -3.83 26.52 0.73
CA ALA A 9 -3.58 25.09 0.74
C ALA A 9 -4.81 24.24 1.08
N SER A 10 -5.78 24.78 1.83
CA SER A 10 -6.82 24.00 2.50
C SER A 10 -8.16 24.73 2.50
N LYS A 11 -9.20 24.06 2.01
CA LYS A 11 -10.59 24.53 2.12
C LYS A 11 -11.06 24.62 3.57
N PHE A 12 -10.61 23.69 4.42
CA PHE A 12 -10.86 23.74 5.86
C PHE A 12 -10.34 25.05 6.47
N PHE A 13 -9.09 25.42 6.21
CA PHE A 13 -8.52 26.66 6.74
C PHE A 13 -9.12 27.90 6.07
N GLU A 14 -9.45 27.85 4.78
CA GLU A 14 -10.20 28.92 4.11
C GLU A 14 -11.52 29.22 4.81
N ALA A 15 -12.33 28.20 5.07
CA ALA A 15 -13.59 28.31 5.79
C ALA A 15 -13.38 28.78 7.24
N LYS A 16 -12.41 28.19 7.95
CA LYS A 16 -12.13 28.49 9.36
C LYS A 16 -11.65 29.92 9.60
N PHE A 17 -10.87 30.47 8.68
CA PHE A 17 -10.37 31.83 8.76
C PHE A 17 -11.25 32.84 8.00
N SER A 18 -12.46 32.46 7.61
CA SER A 18 -13.48 33.38 7.11
C SER A 18 -14.18 34.09 8.28
N GLU A 19 -14.73 35.29 8.05
CA GLU A 19 -15.36 36.12 9.09
C GLU A 19 -16.60 35.48 9.75
N GLN A 20 -17.11 34.39 9.18
CA GLN A 20 -18.32 33.70 9.64
C GLN A 20 -18.06 32.61 10.69
N TRP A 21 -16.79 32.29 10.97
CA TRP A 21 -16.45 31.24 11.93
C TRP A 21 -16.39 31.80 13.36
N ASN A 22 -17.47 31.62 14.11
CA ASN A 22 -17.53 31.91 15.55
C ASN A 22 -16.93 30.74 16.33
N SER A 23 -15.61 30.72 16.51
CA SER A 23 -15.00 29.83 17.51
C SER A 23 -14.89 30.61 18.82
N GLU A 24 -15.80 30.35 19.76
CA GLU A 24 -15.62 30.80 21.14
C GLU A 24 -14.27 30.26 21.64
N SER A 25 -13.36 31.17 22.00
CA SER A 25 -12.04 30.80 22.51
C SER A 25 -12.22 29.93 23.75
N PRO A 26 -11.71 28.68 23.79
CA PRO A 26 -11.64 27.95 25.03
C PRO A 26 -10.66 28.73 25.91
N PHE A 27 -11.16 29.24 27.04
CA PHE A 27 -10.31 29.72 28.11
C PHE A 27 -9.24 28.66 28.36
N LEU A 28 -7.99 28.98 28.00
CA LEU A 28 -6.84 28.19 28.41
C LEU A 28 -6.79 28.31 29.94
N VAL A 29 -7.22 27.26 30.62
CA VAL A 29 -6.97 27.12 32.05
C VAL A 29 -5.46 26.98 32.17
N GLU A 30 -4.81 28.00 32.73
CA GLU A 30 -3.43 27.93 33.14
C GLU A 30 -3.31 26.79 34.15
N ASP A 31 -2.75 25.66 33.74
CA ASP A 31 -2.21 24.70 34.69
C ASP A 31 -1.02 25.41 35.36
N GLU A 32 -1.26 25.89 36.58
CA GLU A 32 -0.27 26.41 37.50
C GLU A 32 0.73 25.31 37.86
N GLU A 33 1.69 25.00 37.00
CA GLU A 33 2.91 24.29 37.41
C GLU A 33 4.10 24.64 36.49
N SER A 34 4.72 25.78 36.83
CA SER A 34 6.15 26.08 36.76
C SER A 34 6.95 25.65 35.51
N SER A 35 7.16 26.60 34.60
CA SER A 35 8.50 26.81 33.99
C SER A 35 8.67 28.28 33.60
N GLN A 36 9.65 28.94 34.23
CA GLN A 36 9.97 30.35 34.05
C GLN A 36 10.91 30.56 32.84
N ASP A 37 10.44 30.26 31.64
CA ASP A 37 11.14 30.62 30.41
C ASP A 37 10.44 31.80 29.73
N ALA A 38 11.19 32.87 29.44
CA ALA A 38 10.66 34.09 28.82
C ALA A 38 10.00 33.83 27.44
N GLU A 39 10.43 32.76 26.76
CA GLU A 39 9.87 32.29 25.49
C GLU A 39 8.48 31.66 25.67
N SER A 40 8.26 30.90 26.75
CA SER A 40 6.96 30.33 27.14
C SER A 40 5.95 31.42 27.50
N ILE A 41 6.40 32.50 28.14
CA ILE A 41 5.56 33.67 28.46
C ILE A 41 5.16 34.44 27.19
N SER A 42 6.05 34.54 26.21
CA SER A 42 5.74 35.15 24.90
C SER A 42 4.68 34.36 24.15
N ILE A 43 4.83 33.04 24.07
CA ILE A 43 3.89 32.16 23.37
C ILE A 43 2.51 32.18 24.05
N ALA A 44 2.45 32.19 25.38
CA ALA A 44 1.19 32.27 26.12
C ALA A 44 0.46 33.61 25.89
N LYS A 45 1.21 34.71 25.79
CA LYS A 45 0.67 36.04 25.52
C LYS A 45 0.15 36.16 24.08
N ASP A 46 0.91 35.66 23.11
CA ASP A 46 0.52 35.61 21.70
C ASP A 46 -0.66 34.65 21.47
N ALA A 47 -0.76 33.57 22.24
CA ALA A 47 -1.89 32.64 22.22
C ALA A 47 -3.18 33.26 22.79
N GLY A 48 -3.08 34.09 23.83
CA GLY A 48 -4.20 34.84 24.39
C GLY A 48 -4.81 35.88 23.44
N GLU A 49 -4.04 36.35 22.46
CA GLU A 49 -4.48 37.27 21.40
C GLU A 49 -4.92 36.54 20.12
N CYS A 50 -4.74 35.21 20.05
CA CYS A 50 -4.99 34.42 18.86
C CYS A 50 -6.49 34.12 18.68
N LYS A 51 -7.09 34.65 17.61
CA LYS A 51 -8.53 34.51 17.32
C LYS A 51 -8.95 33.08 16.95
N TYR A 52 -8.00 32.21 16.57
CA TYR A 52 -8.30 30.89 16.00
C TYR A 52 -7.47 29.79 16.68
N TYR A 53 -8.15 28.77 17.21
CA TYR A 53 -7.52 27.59 17.77
C TYR A 53 -7.78 26.37 16.87
N VAL A 54 -6.73 25.61 16.57
CA VAL A 54 -6.85 24.29 15.91
C VAL A 54 -6.35 23.28 16.92
N LYS A 55 -7.26 22.44 17.43
CA LYS A 55 -6.86 21.29 18.22
C LYS A 55 -6.32 20.25 17.24
N LEU A 56 -5.02 20.05 17.29
CA LEU A 56 -4.29 18.97 16.62
C LEU A 56 -3.91 17.98 17.72
N ASP A 57 -4.24 16.71 17.54
CA ASP A 57 -4.10 15.69 18.59
C ASP A 57 -2.64 15.23 18.77
N ASP A 58 -1.75 15.50 17.81
CA ASP A 58 -0.33 15.14 17.85
C ASP A 58 0.58 16.25 17.27
N LYS A 59 1.64 16.62 18.00
CA LYS A 59 2.67 17.58 17.57
C LYS A 59 3.30 17.18 16.24
N TYR A 60 3.52 15.88 16.02
CA TYR A 60 4.16 15.37 14.81
C TYR A 60 3.28 15.59 13.57
N GLU A 61 1.95 15.51 13.70
CA GLU A 61 1.02 15.83 12.60
C GLU A 61 1.14 17.28 12.16
N ILE A 62 1.34 18.19 13.11
CA ILE A 62 1.55 19.62 12.84
C ILE A 62 2.84 19.81 12.05
N GLU A 63 3.93 19.18 12.49
CA GLU A 63 5.23 19.30 11.83
C GLU A 63 5.17 18.79 10.38
N LEU A 64 4.48 17.68 10.12
CA LEU A 64 4.28 17.16 8.76
C LEU A 64 3.42 18.09 7.90
N LEU A 65 2.28 18.55 8.43
CA LEU A 65 1.37 19.47 7.74
C LEU A 65 2.09 20.77 7.36
N LEU A 66 2.76 21.40 8.32
CA LEU A 66 3.49 22.64 8.09
C LEU A 66 4.69 22.41 7.17
N GLY A 67 5.39 21.28 7.31
CA GLY A 67 6.49 20.89 6.44
C GLY A 67 6.05 20.71 4.98
N PHE A 68 4.84 20.24 4.74
CA PHE A 68 4.29 20.12 3.38
C PHE A 68 3.81 21.46 2.81
N ILE A 69 3.14 22.30 3.61
CA ILE A 69 2.58 23.57 3.14
C ILE A 69 3.66 24.62 2.91
N ASP A 70 4.72 24.63 3.70
CA ASP A 70 5.79 25.62 3.60
C ASP A 70 6.64 25.39 2.34
N PRO A 71 6.61 26.32 1.36
CA PRO A 71 7.38 26.19 0.13
C PRO A 71 8.90 26.15 0.35
N ALA A 72 9.38 26.64 1.50
CA ALA A 72 10.79 26.62 1.84
C ALA A 72 11.27 25.23 2.29
N ASN A 73 10.35 24.33 2.64
CA ASN A 73 10.67 23.00 3.10
C ASN A 73 10.55 21.97 1.96
N TYR A 74 11.57 21.13 1.85
CA TYR A 74 11.47 19.95 1.01
C TYR A 74 10.76 18.83 1.79
N PHE A 75 9.52 18.56 1.41
CA PHE A 75 8.76 17.43 1.95
C PHE A 75 8.82 16.22 1.02
N ARG A 76 9.02 15.03 1.59
CA ARG A 76 9.03 13.77 0.85
C ARG A 76 8.12 12.74 1.49
N PHE A 77 7.25 12.15 0.67
CA PHE A 77 6.47 10.98 1.05
C PHE A 77 7.35 9.73 1.14
N ASP A 78 7.12 8.96 2.20
CA ASP A 78 7.68 7.64 2.40
C ASP A 78 6.70 6.74 3.17
N TRP A 79 7.08 5.47 3.36
CA TRP A 79 6.25 4.47 4.03
C TRP A 79 6.11 4.67 5.55
N SER A 80 6.83 5.63 6.14
CA SER A 80 6.71 6.00 7.55
C SER A 80 5.71 7.13 7.78
N ASN A 81 5.46 7.96 6.76
CA ASN A 81 4.60 9.14 6.89
C ASN A 81 3.31 9.07 6.03
N ILE A 82 3.20 8.16 5.05
CA ILE A 82 2.07 8.12 4.12
C ILE A 82 0.70 7.99 4.82
N ASP A 83 0.56 7.13 5.83
CA ASP A 83 -0.68 6.94 6.59
C ASP A 83 -1.16 8.26 7.21
N MET A 84 -0.22 8.94 7.87
CA MET A 84 -0.49 10.19 8.56
C MET A 84 -0.80 11.31 7.58
N MET A 85 -0.05 11.38 6.47
CA MET A 85 -0.26 12.40 5.44
C MET A 85 -1.61 12.24 4.74
N LEU A 86 -2.00 11.03 4.35
CA LEU A 86 -3.32 10.82 3.72
C LEU A 86 -4.45 11.23 4.67
N ARG A 87 -4.33 10.90 5.96
CA ARG A 87 -5.30 11.34 6.98
C ARG A 87 -5.31 12.86 7.17
N ILE A 88 -4.15 13.51 7.17
CA ILE A 88 -4.04 14.99 7.22
C ILE A 88 -4.69 15.61 5.99
N GLY A 89 -4.40 15.08 4.79
CA GLY A 89 -4.96 15.55 3.53
C GLY A 89 -6.49 15.47 3.51
N ASP A 90 -7.05 14.36 4.00
CA ASP A 90 -8.49 14.17 4.13
C ASP A 90 -9.09 15.11 5.19
N PHE A 91 -8.55 15.11 6.42
CA PHE A 91 -9.10 15.88 7.54
C PHE A 91 -9.05 17.40 7.31
N TYR A 92 -7.95 17.90 6.74
CA TYR A 92 -7.77 19.33 6.45
C TYR A 92 -8.18 19.69 5.02
N GLU A 93 -8.75 18.78 4.25
CA GLU A 93 -9.17 19.01 2.86
C GLU A 93 -8.05 19.63 1.99
N ILE A 94 -6.84 19.07 2.10
CA ILE A 94 -5.65 19.48 1.32
C ILE A 94 -5.45 18.50 0.18
N GLU A 95 -6.11 18.78 -0.95
CA GLU A 95 -6.11 17.92 -2.14
C GLU A 95 -4.70 17.57 -2.62
N LYS A 96 -3.77 18.53 -2.59
CA LYS A 96 -2.36 18.31 -2.98
C LYS A 96 -1.64 17.26 -2.14
N ILE A 97 -1.97 17.12 -0.85
CA ILE A 97 -1.39 16.07 0.01
C ILE A 97 -1.91 14.72 -0.44
N THR A 98 -3.22 14.62 -0.68
CA THR A 98 -3.88 13.40 -1.12
C THR A 98 -3.34 12.94 -2.48
N ASP A 99 -3.26 13.86 -3.46
CA ASP A 99 -2.72 13.59 -4.79
C ASP A 99 -1.27 13.09 -4.72
N ALA A 100 -0.40 13.80 -3.99
CA ALA A 100 1.00 13.40 -3.83
C ALA A 100 1.15 12.04 -3.11
N GLY A 101 0.27 11.76 -2.15
CA GLY A 101 0.21 10.45 -1.50
C GLY A 101 -0.22 9.33 -2.44
N PHE A 102 -1.18 9.59 -3.32
CA PHE A 102 -1.61 8.62 -4.34
C PHE A 102 -0.52 8.38 -5.39
N GLU A 103 0.13 9.43 -5.88
CA GLU A 103 1.29 9.31 -6.79
C GLU A 103 2.42 8.49 -6.15
N PHE A 104 2.68 8.69 -4.86
CA PHE A 104 3.65 7.89 -4.12
C PHE A 104 3.26 6.41 -4.10
N LEU A 105 2.00 6.08 -3.79
CA LEU A 105 1.52 4.68 -3.78
C LEU A 105 1.58 4.05 -5.18
N GLU A 106 1.21 4.78 -6.23
CA GLU A 106 1.27 4.32 -7.62
C GLU A 106 2.69 4.05 -8.10
N SER A 107 3.66 4.82 -7.59
CA SER A 107 5.07 4.69 -7.98
C SER A 107 5.81 3.60 -7.19
N ASN A 108 5.38 3.32 -5.95
CA ASN A 108 6.15 2.51 -5.00
C ASN A 108 5.45 1.21 -4.56
N TYR A 109 4.27 0.88 -5.08
CA TYR A 109 3.48 -0.30 -4.64
C TYR A 109 4.25 -1.63 -4.60
N GLN A 110 5.29 -1.77 -5.43
CA GLN A 110 6.08 -3.00 -5.54
C GLN A 110 7.03 -3.22 -4.35
N ASP A 111 7.44 -2.16 -3.67
CA ASP A 111 8.42 -2.22 -2.58
C ASP A 111 7.78 -2.79 -1.31
N PHE A 112 6.54 -2.38 -1.04
CA PHE A 112 5.74 -2.85 0.10
C PHE A 112 4.31 -3.22 -0.32
N PRO A 113 4.11 -4.35 -1.01
CA PRO A 113 2.81 -4.69 -1.59
C PRO A 113 1.66 -4.79 -0.60
N LEU A 114 1.91 -5.29 0.62
CA LEU A 114 0.85 -5.38 1.65
C LEU A 114 0.39 -4.01 2.13
N LYS A 115 1.34 -3.10 2.41
CA LYS A 115 1.02 -1.71 2.79
C LYS A 115 0.31 -0.99 1.65
N ALA A 116 0.82 -1.12 0.42
CA ALA A 116 0.19 -0.54 -0.76
C ALA A 116 -1.25 -1.06 -0.96
N LEU A 117 -1.47 -2.37 -0.76
CA LEU A 117 -2.80 -2.98 -0.84
C LEU A 117 -3.75 -2.46 0.24
N TYR A 118 -3.27 -2.32 1.48
CA TYR A 118 -4.03 -1.72 2.58
C TYR A 118 -4.47 -0.29 2.27
N HIS A 119 -3.55 0.58 1.84
CA HIS A 119 -3.91 1.95 1.48
C HIS A 119 -4.86 2.00 0.29
N ALA A 120 -4.63 1.16 -0.72
CA ALA A 120 -5.47 1.13 -1.90
C ALA A 120 -6.91 0.69 -1.58
N GLU A 121 -7.08 -0.24 -0.64
CA GLU A 121 -8.40 -0.62 -0.12
C GLU A 121 -9.10 0.56 0.57
N ASN A 122 -8.42 1.21 1.51
CA ASN A 122 -9.02 2.28 2.30
C ASN A 122 -9.29 3.57 1.51
N ASN A 123 -8.55 3.81 0.43
CA ASN A 123 -8.64 5.02 -0.38
C ASN A 123 -9.28 4.79 -1.77
N GLY A 124 -9.76 3.58 -2.06
CA GLY A 124 -10.41 3.27 -3.35
C GLY A 124 -9.48 3.29 -4.57
N LEU A 125 -8.18 3.06 -4.39
CA LEU A 125 -7.18 3.11 -5.47
C LEU A 125 -7.15 1.79 -6.26
N ASN A 126 -8.13 1.62 -7.15
CA ASN A 126 -8.33 0.42 -7.97
C ASN A 126 -7.05 -0.13 -8.62
N ASP A 127 -6.27 0.75 -9.24
CA ASP A 127 -5.07 0.35 -9.97
C ASP A 127 -3.94 -0.11 -9.06
N VAL A 128 -3.73 0.58 -7.94
CA VAL A 128 -2.76 0.18 -6.92
C VAL A 128 -3.18 -1.15 -6.30
N TYR A 129 -4.45 -1.28 -5.90
CA TYR A 129 -5.01 -2.50 -5.31
C TYR A 129 -4.80 -3.73 -6.20
N ARG A 130 -5.10 -3.55 -7.50
CA ARG A 130 -4.93 -4.60 -8.50
C ARG A 130 -3.46 -4.96 -8.72
N LYS A 131 -2.57 -3.96 -8.83
CA LYS A 131 -1.13 -4.18 -9.07
C LYS A 131 -0.44 -4.79 -7.86
N SER A 132 -0.70 -4.29 -6.66
CA SER A 132 -0.08 -4.77 -5.41
C SER A 132 -0.56 -6.18 -5.06
N SER A 133 -1.85 -6.48 -5.24
CA SER A 133 -2.37 -7.82 -5.00
C SER A 133 -1.72 -8.89 -5.88
N THR A 134 -1.29 -8.56 -7.10
CA THR A 134 -0.53 -9.49 -7.94
C THR A 134 0.79 -9.95 -7.30
N TYR A 135 1.52 -9.05 -6.63
CA TYR A 135 2.75 -9.43 -5.91
C TYR A 135 2.42 -10.33 -4.72
N VAL A 136 1.35 -9.99 -3.99
CA VAL A 136 0.90 -10.79 -2.85
C VAL A 136 0.47 -12.18 -3.31
N ILE A 137 -0.30 -12.29 -4.40
CA ILE A 137 -0.75 -13.59 -4.95
C ILE A 137 0.41 -14.41 -5.48
N ASP A 138 1.40 -13.80 -6.13
CA ASP A 138 2.60 -14.50 -6.61
C ASP A 138 3.26 -15.26 -5.45
N ASN A 139 3.52 -14.58 -4.33
CA ASN A 139 4.19 -15.15 -3.17
C ASN A 139 3.32 -15.17 -1.91
N PHE A 140 2.10 -15.71 -2.05
CA PHE A 140 1.05 -15.62 -1.02
C PHE A 140 1.50 -16.10 0.37
N TYR A 141 2.20 -17.23 0.45
CA TYR A 141 2.58 -17.82 1.74
C TYR A 141 3.62 -16.98 2.46
N LYS A 142 4.58 -16.39 1.75
CA LYS A 142 5.53 -15.42 2.33
C LYS A 142 4.78 -14.23 2.92
N TYR A 143 3.88 -13.63 2.14
CA TYR A 143 3.16 -12.44 2.60
C TYR A 143 2.16 -12.74 3.71
N ARG A 144 1.54 -13.92 3.72
CA ARG A 144 0.63 -14.36 4.77
C ARG A 144 1.30 -14.42 6.15
N GLU A 145 2.60 -14.67 6.20
CA GLU A 145 3.38 -14.72 7.44
C GLU A 145 3.82 -13.34 7.94
N CYS A 146 3.66 -12.28 7.12
CA CYS A 146 4.02 -10.92 7.50
C CYS A 146 2.95 -10.29 8.43
N GLN A 147 3.38 -9.46 9.38
CA GLN A 147 2.48 -8.77 10.30
C GLN A 147 1.52 -7.82 9.56
N GLU A 148 1.98 -7.19 8.48
CA GLU A 148 1.18 -6.29 7.65
C GLU A 148 0.02 -6.99 6.95
N PHE A 149 0.05 -8.33 6.85
CA PHE A 149 -1.08 -9.08 6.31
C PHE A 149 -2.31 -8.95 7.20
N GLU A 150 -2.11 -8.80 8.52
CA GLU A 150 -3.21 -8.64 9.47
C GLU A 150 -3.91 -7.28 9.35
N MET A 151 -3.25 -6.29 8.75
CA MET A 151 -3.84 -4.97 8.50
C MET A 151 -4.91 -5.00 7.41
N LEU A 152 -4.90 -6.01 6.53
CA LEU A 152 -5.86 -6.14 5.44
C LEU A 152 -7.25 -6.51 5.98
N SER A 153 -8.30 -6.06 5.31
CA SER A 153 -9.65 -6.50 5.67
C SER A 153 -9.84 -8.01 5.48
N GLU A 154 -10.73 -8.62 6.26
CA GLU A 154 -11.11 -10.03 6.09
C GLU A 154 -11.63 -10.33 4.68
N ARG A 155 -12.24 -9.33 4.03
CA ARG A 155 -12.70 -9.43 2.65
C ARG A 155 -11.51 -9.57 1.70
N THR A 156 -10.51 -8.69 1.81
CA THR A 156 -9.30 -8.73 0.99
C THR A 156 -8.51 -10.01 1.24
N LYS A 157 -8.33 -10.41 2.50
CA LYS A 157 -7.68 -11.69 2.86
C LYS A 157 -8.37 -12.88 2.19
N ARG A 158 -9.71 -12.92 2.21
CA ARG A 158 -10.50 -13.97 1.55
C ARG A 158 -10.31 -13.97 0.03
N LYS A 159 -10.39 -12.80 -0.62
CA LYS A 159 -10.17 -12.68 -2.07
C LYS A 159 -8.78 -13.18 -2.48
N LEU A 160 -7.74 -12.84 -1.70
CA LEU A 160 -6.38 -13.32 -1.93
C LEU A 160 -6.29 -14.85 -1.81
N PHE A 161 -6.90 -15.42 -0.77
CA PHE A 161 -6.90 -16.87 -0.53
C PHE A 161 -7.65 -17.63 -1.64
N GLU A 162 -8.87 -17.19 -1.98
CA GLU A 162 -9.69 -17.78 -3.04
C GLU A 162 -8.96 -17.72 -4.39
N THR A 163 -8.37 -16.57 -4.71
CA THR A 163 -7.61 -16.40 -5.95
C THR A 163 -6.40 -17.33 -5.99
N ARG A 164 -5.66 -17.44 -4.88
CA ARG A 164 -4.52 -18.36 -4.78
C ARG A 164 -4.95 -19.82 -4.92
N LEU A 165 -6.06 -20.21 -4.28
CA LEU A 165 -6.60 -21.57 -4.37
C LEU A 165 -7.04 -21.90 -5.80
N ASN A 166 -7.77 -21.00 -6.45
CA ASN A 166 -8.22 -21.17 -7.84
C ASN A 166 -7.04 -21.35 -8.80
N LEU A 167 -5.96 -20.59 -8.62
CA LEU A 167 -4.73 -20.76 -9.40
C LEU A 167 -4.11 -22.15 -9.19
N ILE A 168 -4.05 -22.61 -7.95
CA ILE A 168 -3.53 -23.95 -7.61
C ILE A 168 -4.39 -25.04 -8.28
N GLU A 169 -5.71 -24.95 -8.18
CA GLU A 169 -6.62 -25.91 -8.82
C GLU A 169 -6.50 -25.91 -10.34
N TYR A 170 -6.43 -24.73 -10.95
CA TYR A 170 -6.25 -24.55 -12.38
C TYR A 170 -4.96 -25.23 -12.86
N PHE A 171 -3.85 -25.00 -12.15
CA PHE A 171 -2.58 -25.68 -12.46
C PHE A 171 -2.60 -27.18 -12.19
N PHE A 172 -3.45 -27.69 -11.31
CA PHE A 172 -3.58 -29.14 -11.13
C PHE A 172 -4.46 -29.82 -12.17
N ARG A 173 -5.38 -29.11 -12.81
CA ARG A 173 -6.23 -29.65 -13.88
C ARG A 173 -5.51 -29.73 -15.21
N ASP A 174 -4.79 -28.68 -15.59
CA ASP A 174 -4.25 -28.55 -16.95
C ASP A 174 -2.94 -29.33 -17.17
N PHE A 175 -2.29 -29.77 -16.10
CA PHE A 175 -1.06 -30.54 -16.20
C PHE A 175 -1.32 -32.02 -15.88
N ASN A 176 -1.23 -32.87 -16.91
CA ASN A 176 -1.14 -34.32 -16.73
C ASN A 176 0.29 -34.65 -16.25
N TRP A 177 0.55 -34.38 -14.96
CA TRP A 177 1.82 -34.68 -14.32
C TRP A 177 1.99 -36.20 -14.32
N GLY A 178 2.84 -36.71 -15.21
CA GLY A 178 3.20 -38.12 -15.21
C GLY A 178 3.65 -38.58 -13.82
N SER A 179 3.46 -39.86 -13.53
CA SER A 179 3.65 -40.53 -12.23
C SER A 179 5.08 -40.51 -11.65
N CYS A 180 5.98 -39.69 -12.17
CA CYS A 180 7.36 -39.61 -11.69
C CYS A 180 7.43 -38.86 -10.34
N ARG A 181 8.17 -39.45 -9.39
CA ARG A 181 8.36 -38.95 -8.03
C ARG A 181 8.95 -37.54 -7.98
N ALA A 182 9.82 -37.19 -8.94
CA ALA A 182 10.39 -35.85 -9.06
C ALA A 182 9.33 -34.81 -9.43
N CYS A 183 8.42 -35.13 -10.36
CA CYS A 183 7.28 -34.29 -10.72
C CYS A 183 6.30 -34.12 -9.54
N SER A 184 6.10 -35.17 -8.73
CA SER A 184 5.25 -35.12 -7.52
C SER A 184 5.86 -34.30 -6.38
N ASN A 185 7.16 -34.40 -6.12
CA ASN A 185 7.81 -33.56 -5.10
C ASN A 185 7.83 -32.08 -5.52
N PHE A 186 7.99 -31.84 -6.83
CA PHE A 186 7.85 -30.52 -7.41
C PHE A 186 6.43 -29.92 -7.24
N LYS A 187 5.40 -30.77 -7.38
CA LYS A 187 3.98 -30.41 -7.14
C LYS A 187 3.76 -29.75 -5.78
N VAL A 188 4.45 -30.21 -4.73
CA VAL A 188 4.28 -29.76 -3.35
C VAL A 188 4.99 -28.43 -3.08
N GLY A 189 6.22 -28.25 -3.60
CA GLY A 189 6.97 -27.00 -3.45
C GLY A 189 6.35 -25.79 -4.18
N ARG A 190 5.55 -26.05 -5.22
CA ARG A 190 4.79 -25.02 -5.96
C ARG A 190 3.62 -24.44 -5.18
N ILE A 191 3.04 -25.23 -4.27
CA ILE A 191 1.91 -24.78 -3.47
C ILE A 191 2.38 -23.68 -2.54
N SER A 192 3.52 -23.84 -1.88
CA SER A 192 3.98 -22.97 -0.79
C SER A 192 4.88 -21.78 -1.17
N GLY A 193 5.23 -21.58 -2.44
CA GLY A 193 6.21 -20.55 -2.87
C GLY A 193 5.73 -19.56 -3.95
N SER A 194 6.65 -18.73 -4.45
CA SER A 194 6.40 -17.81 -5.57
C SER A 194 5.98 -18.59 -6.84
N ILE A 195 4.96 -18.10 -7.54
CA ILE A 195 4.49 -18.68 -8.82
C ILE A 195 5.61 -18.54 -9.85
N ILE A 196 6.18 -17.35 -9.99
CA ILE A 196 7.26 -17.04 -10.94
C ILE A 196 8.49 -17.91 -10.66
N GLU A 197 8.96 -17.94 -9.41
CA GLU A 197 10.14 -18.76 -9.07
C GLU A 197 9.86 -20.25 -9.31
N GLY A 198 8.64 -20.71 -9.00
CA GLY A 198 8.22 -22.07 -9.28
C GLY A 198 8.32 -22.39 -10.78
N TYR A 199 7.92 -21.48 -11.64
CA TYR A 199 8.06 -21.66 -13.10
C TYR A 199 9.51 -21.62 -13.59
N GLN A 200 10.30 -20.68 -13.11
CA GLN A 200 11.72 -20.59 -13.47
C GLN A 200 12.48 -21.87 -13.08
N LYS A 201 12.25 -22.38 -11.87
CA LYS A 201 12.85 -23.63 -11.39
C LYS A 201 12.49 -24.84 -12.26
N LEU A 202 11.29 -24.87 -12.84
CA LEU A 202 10.91 -25.93 -13.80
C LEU A 202 11.65 -25.84 -15.11
N SER A 203 11.68 -24.64 -15.68
CA SER A 203 12.36 -24.42 -16.95
C SER A 203 13.86 -24.78 -16.86
N ALA A 204 14.46 -24.58 -15.68
CA ALA A 204 15.85 -24.88 -15.40
C ALA A 204 16.10 -26.33 -14.94
N SER A 205 15.06 -27.08 -14.52
CA SER A 205 15.24 -28.41 -13.95
C SER A 205 15.41 -29.47 -15.03
N SER A 206 16.58 -30.11 -15.05
CA SER A 206 16.90 -31.31 -15.81
C SER A 206 16.70 -32.60 -15.01
N THR A 207 16.02 -32.57 -13.86
CA THR A 207 16.07 -33.65 -12.85
C THR A 207 15.23 -34.91 -13.14
N CYS A 208 14.66 -35.04 -14.34
CA CYS A 208 13.98 -36.27 -14.77
C CYS A 208 14.74 -36.92 -15.93
N ASP A 209 14.75 -38.25 -15.97
CA ASP A 209 15.20 -39.04 -17.12
C ASP A 209 14.72 -38.40 -18.43
N GLY A 210 15.61 -38.32 -19.43
CA GLY A 210 15.53 -37.34 -20.53
C GLY A 210 14.22 -37.33 -21.34
N SER A 211 13.44 -38.41 -21.35
CA SER A 211 12.14 -38.45 -22.03
C SER A 211 11.00 -37.83 -21.21
N CYS A 212 11.06 -37.90 -19.88
CA CYS A 212 10.04 -37.35 -18.98
C CYS A 212 10.23 -35.83 -18.77
N SER A 213 11.48 -35.35 -18.64
CA SER A 213 11.78 -33.91 -18.50
C SER A 213 11.41 -33.12 -19.75
N ILE A 214 11.73 -33.61 -20.95
CA ILE A 214 11.45 -32.91 -22.21
C ILE A 214 9.94 -32.78 -22.47
N GLY A 215 9.17 -33.85 -22.23
CA GLY A 215 7.72 -33.84 -22.41
C GLY A 215 7.02 -32.89 -21.44
N THR A 216 7.37 -32.96 -20.15
CA THR A 216 6.79 -32.11 -19.12
C THR A 216 7.18 -30.63 -19.29
N ASN A 217 8.44 -30.33 -19.59
CA ASN A 217 8.88 -28.94 -19.80
C ASN A 217 8.25 -28.32 -21.04
N ARG A 218 8.07 -29.10 -22.13
CA ARG A 218 7.36 -28.63 -23.32
C ARG A 218 5.89 -28.35 -23.03
N SER A 219 5.19 -29.24 -22.33
CA SER A 219 3.78 -29.02 -21.96
C SER A 219 3.62 -27.82 -21.02
N ILE A 220 4.53 -27.65 -20.05
CA ILE A 220 4.55 -26.47 -19.17
C ILE A 220 4.80 -25.20 -19.96
N GLY A 221 5.80 -25.17 -20.83
CA GLY A 221 6.08 -24.02 -21.68
C GLY A 221 4.89 -23.66 -22.59
N GLN A 222 4.21 -24.65 -23.17
CA GLN A 222 3.03 -24.43 -24.00
C GLN A 222 1.83 -23.89 -23.21
N SER A 223 1.54 -24.44 -22.03
CA SER A 223 0.50 -23.93 -21.16
C SER A 223 0.81 -22.51 -20.67
N LEU A 224 2.06 -22.24 -20.27
CA LEU A 224 2.53 -20.92 -19.88
C LEU A 224 2.41 -19.91 -21.02
N GLN A 225 2.82 -20.29 -22.23
CA GLN A 225 2.67 -19.47 -23.41
C GLN A 225 1.19 -19.17 -23.70
N GLY A 226 0.30 -20.16 -23.51
CA GLY A 226 -1.14 -19.99 -23.70
C GLY A 226 -1.79 -19.07 -22.67
N ILE A 227 -1.39 -19.17 -21.39
CA ILE A 227 -2.00 -18.45 -20.27
C ILE A 227 -1.38 -17.05 -20.09
N LEU A 228 -0.05 -16.97 -20.14
CA LEU A 228 0.74 -15.79 -19.79
C LEU A 228 1.41 -15.13 -20.98
N GLY A 229 1.32 -15.71 -22.18
CA GLY A 229 1.95 -15.17 -23.40
C GLY A 229 3.47 -15.28 -23.42
N SER A 230 4.07 -15.98 -22.46
CA SER A 230 5.52 -16.18 -22.32
C SER A 230 5.82 -17.52 -21.65
N ASP A 231 6.87 -18.20 -22.10
CA ASP A 231 7.46 -19.37 -21.43
C ASP A 231 8.40 -18.98 -20.27
N ALA A 232 8.75 -17.70 -20.17
CA ALA A 232 9.46 -17.06 -19.06
C ALA A 232 8.57 -15.98 -18.42
N PRO A 233 7.63 -16.36 -17.53
CA PRO A 233 6.70 -15.40 -16.95
C PRO A 233 7.41 -14.41 -16.02
N THR A 234 7.04 -13.15 -16.14
CA THR A 234 7.46 -12.05 -15.26
C THR A 234 6.28 -11.54 -14.43
N ILE A 235 6.55 -10.73 -13.40
CA ILE A 235 5.48 -10.09 -12.63
C ILE A 235 4.57 -9.24 -13.52
N ASP A 236 5.12 -8.59 -14.54
CA ASP A 236 4.34 -7.81 -15.49
C ASP A 236 3.48 -8.68 -16.42
N SER A 237 3.91 -9.92 -16.67
CA SER A 237 3.08 -10.90 -17.36
C SER A 237 1.88 -11.30 -16.51
N LEU A 238 2.08 -11.51 -15.20
CA LEU A 238 1.00 -11.82 -14.26
C LEU A 238 -0.01 -10.66 -14.13
N LYS A 239 0.47 -9.42 -14.01
CA LYS A 239 -0.40 -8.22 -13.88
C LYS A 239 -1.42 -8.08 -15.00
N LYS A 240 -1.08 -8.52 -16.22
CA LYS A 240 -1.96 -8.46 -17.40
C LYS A 240 -3.12 -9.46 -17.31
N HIS A 241 -2.97 -10.52 -16.53
CA HIS A 241 -3.93 -11.62 -16.51
C HIS A 241 -4.83 -11.55 -15.26
N LYS A 242 -6.15 -11.56 -15.49
CA LYS A 242 -7.17 -11.36 -14.43
C LYS A 242 -7.09 -12.40 -13.30
N ALA A 243 -6.63 -13.61 -13.59
CA ALA A 243 -6.52 -14.67 -12.57
C ALA A 243 -5.45 -14.41 -11.50
N PHE A 244 -4.55 -13.44 -11.68
CA PHE A 244 -3.44 -13.16 -10.76
C PHE A 244 -3.60 -11.83 -10.03
N ARG A 245 -4.83 -11.34 -9.90
CA ARG A 245 -5.14 -10.10 -9.19
C ARG A 245 -6.54 -10.17 -8.62
N ILE A 246 -6.80 -9.31 -7.65
CA ILE A 246 -8.14 -9.08 -7.12
C ILE A 246 -8.56 -7.65 -7.43
N GLU A 247 -9.87 -7.42 -7.48
CA GLU A 247 -10.47 -6.13 -7.80
C GLU A 247 -11.22 -5.60 -6.57
N LEU A 248 -11.23 -4.27 -6.40
CA LEU A 248 -12.17 -3.61 -5.48
C LEU A 248 -13.58 -3.75 -6.05
N ASP A 249 -14.57 -3.67 -5.17
CA ASP A 249 -15.98 -3.87 -5.51
C ASP A 249 -16.69 -2.57 -5.92
#